data_AF-A0A6V8P655-F1
#
_entry.id   AF-A0A6V8P655-F1
#
_cell.length_a   1.000
_cell.length_b   1.000
_cell.length_c   1.000
_cell.angle_alpha   90.00
_cell.angle_beta   90.00
_cell.angle_gamma   90.00
#
_symmetry.space_group_name_H-M   'P 1'
#
loop_
_entity.id
_entity.type
_entity.pdbx_description
1 polymer ?
#
loop_
_entity_poly.entity_id
_entity_poly.type
_entity_poly.pdbx_seq_one_letter_code
_entity_poly.pdbx_strand_id
1 'polypeptide(L)' 'MEDILEQYQASSYPLPDRLLAWLLFGAGLDSFGRDGRPVTLPLPSYGPDELLVRSDAVGLCFSDIKLVNTVKTHP' A
#
# COMPACT_ATOMS: atom_id res chain seq x y z
N MET A 1 -30.06 -4.22 -6.28
CA MET A 1 -28.62 -4.26 -6.58
C MET A 1 -28.12 -2.93 -6.08
N GLU A 2 -27.41 -2.91 -4.94
CA GLU A 2 -26.84 -1.66 -4.43
C GLU A 2 -25.85 -1.11 -5.45
N ASP A 3 -25.80 0.21 -5.57
CA ASP A 3 -24.87 0.89 -6.45
C ASP A 3 -23.44 0.62 -5.95
N ILE A 4 -22.59 0.06 -6.82
CA ILE A 4 -21.20 -0.27 -6.52
C ILE A 4 -20.43 0.96 -6.06
N LEU A 5 -20.72 2.13 -6.63
CA LEU A 5 -20.06 3.38 -6.26
C LEU A 5 -20.49 3.85 -4.88
N GLU A 6 -21.78 3.77 -4.57
CA GLU A 6 -22.30 4.14 -3.24
C GLU A 6 -21.72 3.23 -2.16
N GLN A 7 -21.68 1.91 -2.41
CA GLN A 7 -21.09 0.95 -1.49
C GLN A 7 -19.59 1.20 -1.26
N TYR A 8 -18.85 1.54 -2.33
CA TYR A 8 -17.45 1.89 -2.25
C TYR A 8 -17.22 3.18 -1.43
N GLN A 9 -17.99 4.22 -1.67
CA GLN A 9 -17.88 5.50 -0.95
C GLN A 9 -18.23 5.33 0.53
N ALA A 10 -19.28 4.57 0.84
CA ALA A 10 -19.72 4.30 2.21
C ALA A 10 -18.72 3.43 3.00
N SER A 11 -17.85 2.68 2.31
CA SER A 11 -16.92 1.74 2.95
C SER A 11 -17.62 0.71 3.85
N SER A 12 -18.87 0.38 3.55
CA SER A 12 -19.78 -0.42 4.40
C SER A 12 -19.65 -1.94 4.18
N TYR A 13 -18.46 -2.40 3.85
CA TYR A 13 -18.15 -3.80 3.55
C TYR A 13 -17.15 -4.38 4.56
N PRO A 14 -17.11 -5.71 4.76
CA PRO A 14 -16.16 -6.32 5.68
C PRO A 14 -14.71 -6.02 5.29
N LEU A 15 -13.84 -5.89 6.29
CA LEU A 15 -12.41 -5.73 6.06
C LEU A 15 -11.88 -6.95 5.26
N PRO A 16 -11.06 -6.71 4.22
CA PRO A 16 -10.49 -7.82 3.45
C PRO A 16 -9.38 -8.50 4.25
N ASP A 17 -9.21 -9.81 4.07
CA ASP A 17 -8.11 -10.55 4.72
C ASP A 17 -6.72 -10.14 4.20
N ARG A 18 -6.68 -9.55 2.99
CA ARG A 18 -5.45 -9.21 2.28
C ARG A 18 -5.54 -7.87 1.57
N LEU A 19 -4.40 -7.21 1.41
CA LEU A 19 -4.23 -5.95 0.70
C LEU A 19 -3.11 -6.03 -0.35
N LEU A 20 -3.09 -5.08 -1.28
CA LEU A 20 -1.98 -4.87 -2.19
C LEU A 20 -1.06 -3.78 -1.65
N ALA A 21 0.25 -4.03 -1.70
CA ALA A 21 1.26 -3.06 -1.30
C ALA A 21 2.40 -3.01 -2.31
N TRP A 22 2.92 -1.82 -2.57
CA TRP A 22 4.17 -1.64 -3.28
C TRP A 22 5.32 -1.63 -2.28
N LEU A 23 6.00 -2.77 -2.15
CA LEU A 23 7.20 -2.88 -1.32
C LEU A 23 8.45 -2.57 -2.13
N LEU A 24 9.49 -2.11 -1.45
CA LEU A 24 10.78 -1.84 -2.05
C LEU A 24 11.77 -2.94 -1.64
N PHE A 25 12.30 -3.68 -2.63
CA PHE A 25 13.17 -4.84 -2.42
C PHE A 25 14.66 -4.51 -2.60
N GLY A 26 15.01 -3.24 -2.80
CA GLY A 26 16.39 -2.79 -3.01
C GLY A 26 16.46 -1.30 -3.31
N ALA A 27 17.60 -0.84 -3.82
CA ALA A 27 17.74 0.50 -4.35
C ALA A 27 17.21 0.58 -5.78
N GLY A 28 16.52 1.68 -6.11
CA GLY A 28 16.09 2.00 -7.46
C GLY A 28 14.72 1.44 -7.82
N LEU A 29 14.10 2.03 -8.85
CA LEU A 29 12.73 1.72 -9.26
C LEU A 29 12.54 0.28 -9.75
N ASP A 30 13.58 -0.36 -10.26
CA ASP A 30 13.53 -1.77 -10.70
C ASP A 30 13.25 -2.73 -9.52
N SER A 31 13.49 -2.28 -8.30
CA SER A 31 13.21 -3.04 -7.07
C SER A 31 11.88 -2.67 -6.42
N PHE A 32 11.10 -1.76 -7.03
CA PHE A 32 9.80 -1.34 -6.54
C PHE A 32 8.70 -2.32 -7.00
N GLY A 33 8.11 -3.02 -6.03
CA GLY A 33 7.25 -4.16 -6.28
C GLY A 33 8.03 -5.42 -6.64
N ARG A 34 7.30 -6.51 -6.86
CA ARG A 34 7.85 -7.77 -7.34
C ARG A 34 7.51 -7.89 -8.82
N ASP A 35 8.53 -7.94 -9.67
CA ASP A 35 8.37 -8.01 -11.13
C ASP A 35 7.50 -6.87 -11.69
N GLY A 36 7.69 -5.65 -11.15
CA GLY A 36 6.93 -4.45 -11.54
C GLY A 36 5.46 -4.47 -11.11
N ARG A 37 5.09 -5.29 -10.12
CA ARG A 37 3.72 -5.42 -9.61
C ARG A 37 3.69 -5.26 -8.09
N PRO A 38 2.56 -4.80 -7.52
CA PRO A 38 2.39 -4.81 -6.08
C PRO A 38 2.33 -6.27 -5.57
N VAL A 39 2.68 -6.46 -4.31
CA VAL A 39 2.59 -7.75 -3.63
C VAL A 39 1.33 -7.81 -2.78
N THR A 40 0.83 -9.02 -2.55
CA THR A 40 -0.30 -9.24 -1.66
C THR A 40 0.20 -9.52 -0.23
N LEU A 41 -0.28 -8.73 0.73
CA LEU A 41 0.04 -8.85 2.16
C LEU A 41 -1.23 -9.18 2.96
N PRO A 42 -1.13 -9.80 4.14
CA PRO A 42 -2.25 -9.85 5.08
C PRO A 42 -2.63 -8.43 5.52
N LEU A 43 -3.90 -8.23 5.87
CA LEU A 43 -4.32 -6.98 6.52
C LEU A 43 -3.59 -6.83 7.86
N PRO A 44 -2.97 -5.68 8.15
CA PRO A 44 -2.25 -5.49 9.40
C PRO A 44 -3.23 -5.35 10.57
N SER A 45 -2.82 -5.83 11.74
CA SER A 45 -3.43 -5.43 13.01
C SER A 45 -2.98 -4.01 13.36
N TYR A 46 -3.81 -3.27 14.10
CA TYR A 46 -3.50 -1.93 14.59
C TYR A 46 -3.61 -1.90 16.12
N GLY A 47 -2.72 -1.14 16.75
CA GLY A 47 -2.70 -0.89 18.18
C GLY A 47 -3.74 0.14 18.63
N PRO A 48 -3.82 0.40 19.95
CA PRO A 48 -4.79 1.36 20.51
C PRO A 48 -4.57 2.81 20.03
N ASP A 49 -3.33 3.16 19.64
CA ASP A 49 -2.96 4.51 19.18
C ASP A 49 -2.71 4.58 17.66
N GLU A 50 -3.18 3.60 16.90
CA GLU A 50 -2.98 3.48 15.46
C GLU A 50 -4.32 3.49 14.70
N LEU A 51 -4.28 3.96 13.45
CA LEU A 51 -5.44 3.96 12.57
C LEU A 51 -5.20 3.03 11.39
N LEU A 52 -6.18 2.16 11.11
CA LEU A 52 -6.27 1.46 9.84
C LEU A 52 -7.01 2.35 8.83
N VAL A 53 -6.31 2.75 7.77
CA VAL A 53 -6.84 3.68 6.76
C VAL A 53 -6.95 2.98 5.41
N ARG A 54 -8.09 3.13 4.73
CA ARG A 54 -8.23 2.78 3.32
C ARG A 54 -7.63 3.90 2.47
N SER A 55 -6.60 3.58 1.70
CA SER A 55 -6.00 4.52 0.74
C SER A 55 -6.50 4.21 -0.66
N ASP A 56 -7.30 5.12 -1.21
CA ASP A 56 -7.87 5.00 -2.56
C ASP A 56 -6.93 5.58 -3.63
N ALA A 57 -6.08 6.54 -3.22
CA ALA A 57 -5.04 7.15 -4.02
C ALA A 57 -3.89 7.62 -3.12
N VAL A 58 -2.69 7.71 -3.70
CA VAL A 58 -1.50 8.26 -3.06
C VAL A 58 -0.84 9.28 -3.97
N GLY A 59 -0.28 10.33 -3.37
CA GLY A 59 0.61 11.25 -4.07
C GLY A 59 2.04 10.72 -4.03
N LEU A 60 2.79 10.94 -5.11
CA LEU A 60 4.24 10.76 -5.12
C LEU A 60 4.91 12.12 -5.07
N CYS A 61 5.89 12.27 -4.19
CA CYS A 61 6.63 13.49 -3.99
C CYS A 61 8.14 13.27 -4.18
N PHE A 62 8.89 14.36 -4.24
CA PHE A 62 10.33 14.29 -4.49
C PHE A 62 11.09 13.52 -3.38
N SER A 63 10.59 13.50 -2.15
CA SER A 63 11.19 12.68 -1.08
C SER A 63 11.02 11.18 -1.31
N ASP A 64 9.96 10.73 -1.99
CA ASP A 64 9.78 9.31 -2.30
C ASP A 64 10.84 8.83 -3.30
N ILE A 65 11.18 9.67 -4.28
CA ILE A 65 12.27 9.41 -5.22
C ILE A 65 13.59 9.23 -4.47
N LYS A 66 13.84 10.06 -3.44
CA LYS A 66 15.03 9.91 -2.61
C LYS A 66 15.00 8.58 -1.87
N LEU A 67 13.87 8.20 -1.28
CA LEU A 67 13.75 6.96 -0.53
C LEU A 67 14.00 5.75 -1.43
N VAL A 68 13.33 5.67 -2.58
CA VAL A 68 13.50 4.60 -3.57
C VAL A 68 14.96 4.43 -3.99
N ASN A 69 15.68 5.54 -4.21
CA ASN A 69 17.07 5.49 -4.66
C ASN A 69 18.11 5.30 -3.55
N THR A 70 17.72 5.48 -2.28
CA THR A 70 18.68 5.50 -1.15
C THR A 70 18.51 4.32 -0.20
N VAL A 71 17.58 3.39 -0.48
CA VAL A 71 17.53 2.13 0.28
C VAL A 71 18.85 1.39 0.09
N LYS A 72 19.67 1.41 1.13
CA LYS A 72 20.86 0.57 1.20
C LYS A 72 20.39 -0.88 1.19
N THR A 73 21.11 -1.76 0.50
CA THR A 73 21.00 -3.20 0.72
C THR A 73 21.11 -3.43 2.23
N HIS A 74 19.98 -3.74 2.87
CA HIS A 74 20.03 -4.25 4.23
C HIS A 74 20.89 -5.54 4.16
N PRO A 75 21.91 -5.69 5.01
CA PRO A 75 22.66 -6.94 5.11
C PRO A 75 21.75 -8.11 5.49
#